data_AF-A0A925FAM3-F1
#
_entry.id   AF-A0A925FAM3-F1
#
_cell.length_a   1.000
_cell.length_b   1.000
_cell.length_c   1.000
_cell.angle_alpha   90.00
_cell.angle_beta   90.00
_cell.angle_gamma   90.00
#
_symmetry.space_group_name_H-M   'P 1'
#
loop_
_entity.id
_entity.type
_entity.pdbx_description
1 polymer ?
#
loop_
_entity_poly.entity_id
_entity_poly.type
_entity_poly.pdbx_seq_one_letter_code
_entity_poly.pdbx_strand_id
1 'polypeptide(L)'
;MRAFHLPLALCALAAPHASASAQSTGNRTYANPIDLDYKYNFEQLNLGISYRTSADPVIVNHKGEYFLFATLVGGWWHSRDLITWRLVVPSKWPFEDMVAPAARSVRDTLYLFQSTTIPKPIVFSTKPETGQLEFYNRLLPSPPGAQSPFTQTPPTPGAVPPGPWDPDIFHDADTDKWYMYWNSSNFYPLFGIELDKSRRLIYVGTPVPLISLHPDRHGWERFGQDHRETRVPFIEGAWMTKHAGKYYLQYAAPGTE
;
A
#
# COMPACT_ATOMS: atom_id res chain seq x y z
N MET A 1 -89.92 -3.27 38.81
CA MET A 1 -88.62 -2.62 38.55
C MET A 1 -87.63 -3.69 38.10
N ARG A 2 -87.33 -3.78 36.80
CA ARG A 2 -86.29 -4.67 36.27
C ARG A 2 -85.28 -3.78 35.55
N ALA A 3 -84.07 -3.72 36.08
CA ALA A 3 -82.97 -2.93 35.54
C ALA A 3 -82.36 -3.66 34.34
N PHE A 4 -82.25 -2.95 33.22
CA PHE A 4 -81.47 -3.38 32.06
C PHE A 4 -80.00 -3.05 32.32
N HIS A 5 -79.12 -4.06 32.26
CA HIS A 5 -77.68 -3.85 32.17
C HIS A 5 -77.25 -4.04 30.70
N LEU A 6 -76.78 -2.95 30.09
CA LEU A 6 -76.05 -2.97 28.82
C LEU A 6 -74.56 -3.24 29.12
N PRO A 7 -73.91 -4.22 28.49
CA PRO A 7 -72.45 -4.32 28.59
C PRO A 7 -71.80 -3.31 27.65
N LEU A 8 -70.93 -2.45 28.20
CA LEU A 8 -70.02 -1.59 27.44
C LEU A 8 -68.94 -2.48 26.81
N ALA A 9 -68.93 -2.62 25.49
CA ALA A 9 -67.83 -3.23 24.76
C ALA A 9 -66.68 -2.21 24.65
N LEU A 10 -65.58 -2.46 25.38
CA LEU A 10 -64.36 -1.66 25.29
C LEU A 10 -63.56 -2.11 24.06
N CYS A 11 -63.69 -1.40 22.94
CA CYS A 11 -62.80 -1.57 21.79
C CYS A 11 -61.43 -0.94 22.12
N ALA A 12 -60.45 -1.76 22.48
CA ALA A 12 -59.06 -1.34 22.57
C ALA A 12 -58.50 -1.13 21.15
N LEU A 13 -58.33 0.12 20.74
CA LEU A 13 -57.57 0.50 19.55
C LEU A 13 -56.09 0.17 19.80
N ALA A 14 -55.62 -0.95 19.25
CA ALA A 14 -54.20 -1.25 19.18
C ALA A 14 -53.56 -0.34 18.13
N ALA A 15 -52.90 0.74 18.56
CA ALA A 15 -52.03 1.53 17.69
C ALA A 15 -50.81 0.67 17.31
N PRO A 16 -50.46 0.50 16.03
CA PRO A 16 -49.24 -0.18 15.66
C PRO A 16 -48.05 0.66 16.15
N HIS A 17 -47.26 0.10 17.05
CA HIS A 17 -45.95 0.63 17.38
C HIS A 17 -45.06 0.46 16.13
N ALA A 18 -45.03 1.47 15.29
CA ALA A 18 -43.99 1.62 14.30
C ALA A 18 -42.68 1.84 15.07
N SER A 19 -41.87 0.80 15.21
CA SER A 19 -40.50 0.92 15.67
C SER A 19 -39.78 1.86 14.71
N ALA A 20 -39.61 3.11 15.12
CA ALA A 20 -38.73 4.04 14.41
C ALA A 20 -37.32 3.45 14.48
N SER A 21 -36.88 2.81 13.39
CA SER A 21 -35.46 2.51 13.24
C SER A 21 -34.77 3.87 13.10
N ALA A 22 -34.10 4.32 14.16
CA ALA A 22 -33.12 5.37 14.02
C ALA A 22 -32.09 4.85 13.00
N GLN A 23 -32.12 5.39 11.78
CA GLN A 23 -31.00 5.24 10.86
C GLN A 23 -29.80 5.82 11.61
N SER A 24 -28.86 4.98 12.02
CA SER A 24 -27.54 5.50 12.35
C SER A 24 -27.05 6.15 11.06
N THR A 25 -26.97 7.48 11.07
CA THR A 25 -26.24 8.19 10.03
C THR A 25 -24.79 7.82 10.28
N GLY A 26 -24.33 6.71 9.67
CA GLY A 26 -22.93 6.31 9.74
C GLY A 26 -22.04 7.50 9.41
N ASN A 27 -20.86 7.56 10.05
CA ASN A 27 -19.91 8.66 9.85
C ASN A 27 -19.73 8.90 8.34
N ARG A 28 -20.06 10.11 7.87
CA ARG A 28 -19.93 10.51 6.46
C ARG A 28 -18.65 11.29 6.18
N THR A 29 -17.89 11.56 7.22
CA THR A 29 -16.72 12.43 7.20
C THR A 29 -15.60 11.76 7.98
N TYR A 30 -14.38 11.92 7.49
CA TYR A 30 -13.15 11.56 8.17
C TYR A 30 -12.28 12.82 8.32
N ALA A 31 -11.34 12.80 9.25
CA ALA A 31 -10.28 13.80 9.35
C ALA A 31 -8.96 13.19 8.86
N ASN A 32 -8.05 14.03 8.39
CA ASN A 32 -6.65 13.65 8.18
C ASN A 32 -5.87 14.06 9.44
N PRO A 33 -5.11 13.16 10.12
CA PRO A 33 -4.87 11.76 9.76
C PRO A 33 -6.09 10.85 9.95
N ILE A 34 -6.18 9.83 9.09
CA ILE A 34 -7.19 8.76 9.19
C ILE A 34 -7.01 8.03 10.52
N ASP A 35 -8.11 7.72 11.21
CA ASP A 35 -8.09 7.02 12.49
C ASP A 35 -7.82 5.51 12.28
N LEU A 36 -6.55 5.13 12.33
CA LEU A 36 -6.08 3.75 12.21
C LEU A 36 -5.39 3.31 13.51
N ASP A 37 -5.41 2.00 13.80
CA ASP A 37 -4.70 1.40 14.93
C ASP A 37 -3.19 1.22 14.65
N TYR A 38 -2.53 2.34 14.35
CA TYR A 38 -1.09 2.46 14.13
C TYR A 38 -0.27 1.66 15.17
N LYS A 39 0.65 0.82 14.68
CA LYS A 39 1.52 -0.02 15.52
C LYS A 39 2.74 0.77 15.98
N TYR A 40 3.42 0.29 17.01
CA TYR A 40 4.75 0.78 17.37
C TYR A 40 5.81 0.07 16.54
N ASN A 41 6.79 0.83 16.04
CA ASN A 41 7.94 0.26 15.35
C ASN A 41 8.72 -0.65 16.32
N PHE A 42 9.04 -1.87 15.88
CA PHE A 42 9.79 -2.85 16.70
C PHE A 42 11.30 -2.89 16.39
N GLU A 43 11.74 -2.29 15.28
CA GLU A 43 13.13 -2.40 14.78
C GLU A 43 14.13 -1.73 15.73
N GLN A 44 13.71 -0.69 16.45
CA GLN A 44 14.57 0.11 17.32
C GLN A 44 14.36 -0.16 18.83
N LEU A 45 13.69 -1.26 19.19
CA LEU A 45 13.45 -1.64 20.59
C LEU A 45 14.74 -1.77 21.40
N ASN A 46 15.79 -2.37 20.82
CA ASN A 46 17.09 -2.54 21.48
C ASN A 46 17.84 -1.22 21.71
N LEU A 47 17.44 -0.14 21.03
CA LEU A 47 17.96 1.21 21.22
C LEU A 47 17.14 2.00 22.25
N GLY A 48 16.07 1.42 22.80
CA GLY A 48 15.15 2.11 23.71
C GLY A 48 14.30 3.19 23.04
N ILE A 49 14.17 3.15 21.71
CA ILE A 49 13.43 4.13 20.91
C ILE A 49 12.03 3.59 20.62
N SER A 50 11.00 4.42 20.80
CA SER A 50 9.59 4.06 20.58
C SER A 50 8.85 5.16 19.83
N TYR A 51 8.21 4.79 18.72
CA TYR A 51 7.37 5.65 17.88
C TYR A 51 6.37 4.80 17.09
N ARG A 52 5.30 5.42 16.60
CA ARG A 52 4.30 4.75 15.75
C ARG A 52 4.83 4.60 14.31
N THR A 53 4.47 3.50 13.65
CA THR A 53 4.84 3.19 12.27
C THR A 53 3.60 2.98 11.39
N SER A 54 3.74 3.47 10.15
CA SER A 54 2.77 3.38 9.05
C SER A 54 3.22 4.24 7.87
N ALA A 55 4.53 4.29 7.62
CA ALA A 55 5.05 4.96 6.44
C ALA A 55 4.59 4.21 5.18
N ASP A 56 4.75 4.86 4.02
CA ASP A 56 4.60 4.23 2.70
C ASP A 56 3.21 3.62 2.46
N PRO A 57 2.11 4.37 2.69
CA PRO A 57 0.77 3.84 2.53
C PRO A 57 0.45 3.53 1.07
N VAL A 58 0.00 2.31 0.80
CA VAL A 58 -0.54 1.90 -0.49
C VAL A 58 -1.98 1.43 -0.32
N ILE A 59 -2.91 2.09 -1.03
CA ILE A 59 -4.31 1.70 -1.08
C ILE A 59 -4.66 1.11 -2.44
N VAL A 60 -5.37 -0.02 -2.43
CA VAL A 60 -5.92 -0.64 -3.64
C VAL A 60 -7.42 -0.85 -3.52
N ASN A 61 -8.14 -0.58 -4.62
CA ASN A 61 -9.51 -1.05 -4.77
C ASN A 61 -9.48 -2.48 -5.34
N HIS A 62 -10.03 -3.43 -4.59
CA HIS A 62 -10.16 -4.81 -5.00
C HIS A 62 -11.63 -5.22 -4.91
N LYS A 63 -12.24 -5.47 -6.08
CA LYS A 63 -13.66 -5.87 -6.21
C LYS A 63 -14.63 -4.91 -5.51
N GLY A 64 -14.35 -3.61 -5.56
CA GLY A 64 -15.21 -2.57 -4.98
C GLY A 64 -14.96 -2.28 -3.49
N GLU A 65 -14.04 -3.00 -2.85
CA GLU A 65 -13.61 -2.76 -1.46
C GLU A 65 -12.15 -2.26 -1.42
N TYR A 66 -11.74 -1.65 -0.32
CA TYR A 66 -10.46 -0.97 -0.18
C TYR A 66 -9.53 -1.69 0.79
N PHE A 67 -8.28 -1.86 0.38
CA PHE A 67 -7.23 -2.49 1.17
C PHE A 67 -6.03 -1.54 1.26
N LEU A 68 -5.65 -1.16 2.48
CA LEU A 68 -4.58 -0.23 2.78
C LEU A 68 -3.42 -0.98 3.46
N PHE A 69 -2.26 -0.93 2.83
CA PHE A 69 -1.00 -1.52 3.28
C PHE A 69 -0.07 -0.39 3.72
N ALA A 70 0.76 -0.63 4.73
CA ALA A 70 1.77 0.33 5.16
C ALA A 70 2.93 -0.40 5.86
N THR A 71 4.02 0.31 6.08
CA THR A 71 5.25 -0.19 6.69
C THR A 71 5.03 -0.63 8.14
N LEU A 72 5.34 -1.91 8.41
CA LEU A 72 5.46 -2.55 9.72
C LEU A 72 4.17 -2.56 10.57
N VAL A 73 3.04 -2.91 9.94
CA VAL A 73 1.72 -2.89 10.59
C VAL A 73 1.16 -4.29 10.90
N GLY A 74 1.88 -5.35 10.54
CA GLY A 74 1.51 -6.75 10.80
C GLY A 74 0.34 -7.27 9.94
N GLY A 75 0.03 -6.62 8.83
CA GLY A 75 -1.11 -6.97 7.96
C GLY A 75 -1.54 -5.80 7.08
N TRP A 76 -2.84 -5.61 6.93
CA TRP A 76 -3.43 -4.50 6.17
C TRP A 76 -4.80 -4.11 6.69
N TRP A 77 -5.21 -2.87 6.46
CA TRP A 77 -6.57 -2.43 6.79
C TRP A 77 -7.52 -2.67 5.62
N HIS A 78 -8.73 -3.08 5.96
CA HIS A 78 -9.84 -3.30 5.02
C HIS A 78 -10.97 -2.33 5.32
N SER A 79 -11.52 -1.72 4.27
CA SER A 79 -12.67 -0.83 4.35
C SER A 79 -13.62 -1.01 3.16
N ARG A 80 -14.90 -0.72 3.38
CA ARG A 80 -15.93 -0.65 2.33
C ARG A 80 -16.30 0.78 1.95
N ASP A 81 -15.91 1.75 2.76
CA ASP A 81 -16.39 3.13 2.69
C ASP A 81 -15.27 4.19 2.82
N LEU A 82 -14.01 3.76 2.95
CA LEU A 82 -12.82 4.59 3.24
C LEU A 82 -12.85 5.32 4.60
N ILE A 83 -13.85 5.06 5.42
CA ILE A 83 -14.08 5.73 6.70
C ILE A 83 -13.86 4.75 7.85
N THR A 84 -14.48 3.58 7.76
CA THR A 84 -14.36 2.52 8.75
C THR A 84 -13.34 1.49 8.28
N TRP A 85 -12.34 1.26 9.12
CA TRP A 85 -11.21 0.39 8.81
C TRP A 85 -11.11 -0.74 9.83
N ARG A 86 -10.82 -1.94 9.35
CA ARG A 86 -10.53 -3.11 10.18
C ARG A 86 -9.18 -3.67 9.79
N LEU A 87 -8.30 -3.86 10.77
CA LEU A 87 -7.06 -4.59 10.55
C LEU A 87 -7.35 -6.07 10.22
N VAL A 88 -6.78 -6.53 9.11
CA VAL A 88 -6.76 -7.92 8.69
C VAL A 88 -5.37 -8.47 8.97
N VAL A 89 -5.33 -9.50 9.82
CA VAL A 89 -4.10 -10.24 10.13
C VAL A 89 -3.99 -11.43 9.17
N PRO A 90 -2.90 -11.55 8.40
CA PRO A 90 -2.78 -12.58 7.40
C PRO A 90 -2.38 -13.94 7.96
N SER A 91 -2.78 -15.00 7.27
CA SER A 91 -2.42 -16.38 7.60
C SER A 91 -0.94 -16.70 7.41
N LYS A 92 -0.25 -15.90 6.57
CA LYS A 92 1.19 -15.91 6.36
C LYS A 92 1.65 -14.48 6.23
N TRP A 93 2.75 -14.15 6.89
CA TRP A 93 3.36 -12.84 6.81
C TRP A 93 4.88 -12.98 6.89
N PRO A 94 5.67 -12.14 6.22
CA PRO A 94 7.11 -12.05 6.48
C PRO A 94 7.35 -11.85 7.97
N PHE A 95 8.31 -12.57 8.56
CA PHE A 95 8.58 -12.49 10.00
C PHE A 95 9.14 -11.13 10.41
N GLU A 96 9.86 -10.51 9.48
CA GLU A 96 10.40 -9.17 9.52
C GLU A 96 9.37 -8.09 9.15
N ASP A 97 8.13 -8.49 8.84
CA ASP A 97 7.05 -7.62 8.34
C ASP A 97 7.43 -6.97 6.97
N MET A 98 6.53 -6.16 6.40
CA MET A 98 6.74 -5.47 5.14
C MET A 98 7.13 -4.02 5.37
N VAL A 99 8.16 -3.58 4.63
CA VAL A 99 8.55 -2.18 4.48
C VAL A 99 8.23 -1.77 3.05
N ALA A 100 7.66 -0.58 2.88
CA ALA A 100 7.18 0.01 1.63
C ALA A 100 6.51 -1.01 0.69
N PRO A 101 5.31 -1.50 1.06
CA PRO A 101 4.65 -2.56 0.32
C PRO A 101 4.17 -2.09 -1.06
N ALA A 102 4.53 -2.80 -2.12
CA ALA A 102 3.83 -2.74 -3.40
C ALA A 102 2.54 -3.55 -3.30
N ALA A 103 1.39 -2.97 -3.70
CA ALA A 103 0.14 -3.70 -3.82
C ALA A 103 -0.54 -3.43 -5.16
N ARG A 104 -1.06 -4.50 -5.79
CA ARG A 104 -1.78 -4.38 -7.06
C ARG A 104 -2.96 -5.33 -7.14
N SER A 105 -4.14 -4.78 -7.46
CA SER A 105 -5.36 -5.54 -7.73
C SER A 105 -5.52 -5.72 -9.24
N VAL A 106 -5.57 -6.97 -9.71
CA VAL A 106 -5.86 -7.30 -11.12
C VAL A 106 -6.85 -8.46 -11.17
N ARG A 107 -8.02 -8.22 -11.78
CA ARG A 107 -9.11 -9.19 -11.89
C ARG A 107 -9.53 -9.71 -10.50
N ASP A 108 -9.30 -10.98 -10.23
CA ASP A 108 -9.67 -11.64 -8.98
C ASP A 108 -8.55 -11.71 -7.95
N THR A 109 -7.36 -11.21 -8.29
CA THR A 109 -6.12 -11.40 -7.52
C THR A 109 -5.54 -10.07 -7.03
N LEU A 110 -5.17 -10.03 -5.75
CA LEU A 110 -4.38 -8.96 -5.12
C LEU A 110 -2.94 -9.46 -4.94
N TYR A 111 -1.97 -8.78 -5.55
CA TYR A 111 -0.54 -9.07 -5.46
C TYR A 111 0.12 -8.15 -4.43
N LEU A 112 1.07 -8.69 -3.67
CA LEU A 112 1.88 -7.95 -2.71
C LEU A 112 3.36 -8.27 -2.85
N PHE A 113 4.18 -7.26 -2.67
CA PHE A 113 5.64 -7.36 -2.62
C PHE A 113 6.20 -6.26 -1.71
N GLN A 114 7.43 -6.41 -1.22
CA GLN A 114 8.01 -5.49 -0.24
C GLN A 114 9.39 -5.01 -0.71
N SER A 115 9.85 -3.91 -0.13
CA SER A 115 11.24 -3.45 -0.26
C SER A 115 12.23 -4.56 0.08
N THR A 116 13.23 -4.73 -0.78
CA THR A 116 14.28 -5.70 -0.54
C THR A 116 15.56 -5.45 -1.33
N THR A 117 16.69 -5.86 -0.76
CA THR A 117 18.00 -5.92 -1.41
C THR A 117 18.43 -7.36 -1.75
N ILE A 118 17.58 -8.36 -1.44
CA ILE A 118 17.80 -9.79 -1.69
C ILE A 118 16.56 -10.41 -2.34
N PRO A 119 16.66 -11.56 -3.01
CA PRO A 119 15.50 -12.29 -3.50
C PRO A 119 14.40 -12.48 -2.44
N LYS A 120 13.19 -12.00 -2.73
CA LYS A 120 11.96 -12.23 -1.94
C LYS A 120 10.80 -12.70 -2.83
N PRO A 121 9.81 -13.40 -2.27
CA PRO A 121 8.62 -13.81 -3.01
C PRO A 121 7.67 -12.65 -3.27
N ILE A 122 6.98 -12.69 -4.41
CA ILE A 122 5.67 -12.05 -4.56
C ILE A 122 4.63 -12.97 -3.91
N VAL A 123 3.77 -12.40 -3.09
CA VAL A 123 2.63 -13.09 -2.48
C VAL A 123 1.32 -12.57 -3.05
N PHE A 124 0.25 -13.33 -2.93
CA PHE A 124 -1.06 -12.93 -3.42
C PHE A 124 -2.21 -13.42 -2.55
N SER A 125 -3.38 -12.81 -2.74
CA SER A 125 -4.65 -13.27 -2.20
C SER A 125 -5.77 -13.11 -3.24
N THR A 126 -6.71 -14.05 -3.28
CA THR A 126 -7.99 -13.90 -3.99
C THR A 126 -9.14 -13.57 -3.05
N LYS A 127 -8.88 -13.55 -1.73
CA LYS A 127 -9.81 -13.29 -0.62
C LYS A 127 -9.13 -12.44 0.47
N PRO A 128 -8.61 -11.24 0.14
CA PRO A 128 -7.81 -10.44 1.06
C PRO A 128 -8.57 -10.00 2.33
N GLU A 129 -9.90 -10.00 2.32
CA GLU A 129 -10.75 -9.73 3.50
C GLU A 129 -10.64 -10.80 4.61
N THR A 130 -10.21 -12.00 4.23
CA THR A 130 -10.04 -13.17 5.13
C THR A 130 -8.62 -13.29 5.69
N GLY A 131 -7.66 -12.50 5.19
CA GLY A 131 -6.25 -12.63 5.52
C GLY A 131 -5.55 -13.83 4.86
N GLN A 132 -6.22 -14.60 3.99
CA GLN A 132 -5.56 -15.70 3.29
C GLN A 132 -4.47 -15.19 2.35
N LEU A 133 -3.21 -15.57 2.61
CA LEU A 133 -2.06 -15.18 1.79
C LEU A 133 -1.28 -16.40 1.28
N GLU A 134 -0.92 -16.37 0.01
CA GLU A 134 -0.22 -17.46 -0.68
C GLU A 134 0.96 -16.95 -1.49
N PHE A 135 1.91 -17.84 -1.77
CA PHE A 135 3.05 -17.51 -2.62
C PHE A 135 2.60 -17.46 -4.08
N TYR A 136 2.78 -16.32 -4.74
CA TYR A 136 2.61 -16.25 -6.18
C TYR A 136 3.83 -16.86 -6.89
N ASN A 137 5.02 -16.53 -6.37
CA ASN A 137 6.25 -17.23 -6.63
C ASN A 137 6.99 -17.47 -5.30
N ARG A 138 8.03 -18.31 -5.30
CA ARG A 138 8.81 -18.60 -4.09
C ARG A 138 9.92 -17.58 -3.84
N LEU A 139 10.53 -17.09 -4.91
CA LEU A 139 11.55 -16.05 -4.93
C LEU A 139 11.52 -15.41 -6.32
N LEU A 140 11.63 -14.08 -6.38
CA LEU A 140 12.10 -13.41 -7.59
C LEU A 140 13.62 -13.60 -7.74
N PRO A 141 14.15 -13.68 -8.96
CA PRO A 141 15.59 -13.57 -9.16
C PRO A 141 16.09 -12.18 -8.74
N SER A 142 17.41 -11.97 -8.65
CA SER A 142 17.95 -10.61 -8.57
C SER A 142 17.62 -9.83 -9.86
N PRO A 143 17.41 -8.49 -9.79
CA PRO A 143 17.28 -7.69 -10.99
C PRO A 143 18.49 -7.89 -11.92
N PRO A 144 18.30 -7.99 -13.25
CA PRO A 144 19.41 -8.17 -14.18
C PRO A 144 20.45 -7.04 -14.04
N GLY A 145 21.71 -7.40 -13.79
CA GLY A 145 22.80 -6.44 -13.59
C GLY A 145 22.88 -5.81 -12.19
N ALA A 146 22.06 -6.27 -11.23
CA ALA A 146 22.11 -5.81 -9.84
C ALA A 146 23.48 -6.07 -9.20
N GLN A 147 23.98 -5.07 -8.47
CA GLN A 147 25.15 -5.26 -7.61
C GLN A 147 24.84 -6.21 -6.46
N SER A 148 25.86 -6.90 -5.95
CA SER A 148 25.66 -7.79 -4.80
C SER A 148 25.39 -6.96 -3.53
N PRO A 149 24.36 -7.31 -2.73
CA PRO A 149 24.11 -6.66 -1.45
C PRO A 149 25.18 -6.99 -0.39
N PHE A 150 26.04 -7.99 -0.65
CA PHE A 150 27.06 -8.48 0.29
C PHE A 150 28.46 -7.95 -0.01
N THR A 151 28.64 -7.22 -1.11
CA THR A 151 29.92 -6.59 -1.43
C THR A 151 29.89 -5.12 -1.04
N GLN A 152 30.89 -4.65 -0.30
CA GLN A 152 31.08 -3.23 0.00
C GLN A 152 31.64 -2.47 -1.22
N THR A 153 31.08 -2.72 -2.40
CA THR A 153 31.45 -1.99 -3.60
C THR A 153 30.67 -0.67 -3.58
N PRO A 154 31.36 0.49 -3.66
CA PRO A 154 30.66 1.75 -3.82
C PRO A 154 29.73 1.70 -5.04
N PRO A 155 28.58 2.40 -5.00
CA PRO A 155 27.73 2.56 -6.16
C PRO A 155 28.54 3.07 -7.36
N THR A 156 28.41 2.39 -8.50
CA THR A 156 29.06 2.82 -9.75
C THR A 156 28.03 3.47 -10.67
N PRO A 157 28.36 4.57 -11.38
CA PRO A 157 27.43 5.20 -12.31
C PRO A 157 26.85 4.19 -13.30
N GLY A 158 25.52 4.16 -13.42
CA GLY A 158 24.80 3.22 -14.29
C GLY A 158 24.62 1.80 -13.73
N ALA A 159 25.07 1.50 -12.51
CA ALA A 159 24.74 0.23 -11.87
C ALA A 159 23.29 0.15 -11.44
N VAL A 160 22.81 -1.09 -11.33
CA VAL A 160 21.48 -1.42 -10.80
C VAL A 160 21.62 -1.73 -9.31
N PRO A 161 20.76 -1.18 -8.44
CA PRO A 161 20.81 -1.47 -7.01
C PRO A 161 20.56 -2.96 -6.72
N PRO A 162 20.98 -3.48 -5.56
CA PRO A 162 20.89 -4.90 -5.23
C PRO A 162 19.49 -5.52 -5.27
N GLY A 163 18.46 -4.70 -5.15
CA GLY A 163 17.09 -5.12 -5.28
C GLY A 163 16.12 -3.94 -5.38
N PRO A 164 14.84 -4.26 -5.63
CA PRO A 164 13.77 -3.27 -5.67
C PRO A 164 13.42 -2.78 -4.26
N TRP A 165 14.08 -1.71 -3.83
CA TRP A 165 13.63 -0.90 -2.69
C TRP A 165 12.54 0.07 -3.15
N ASP A 166 11.48 0.23 -2.36
CA ASP A 166 10.24 0.96 -2.66
C ASP A 166 9.61 0.58 -4.00
N PRO A 167 9.19 -0.69 -4.15
CA PRO A 167 8.60 -1.15 -5.39
C PRO A 167 7.17 -0.65 -5.59
N ASP A 168 6.80 -0.43 -6.86
CA ASP A 168 5.44 -0.51 -7.38
C ASP A 168 5.36 -1.63 -8.42
N ILE A 169 4.26 -2.39 -8.39
CA ILE A 169 3.90 -3.36 -9.41
C ILE A 169 2.74 -2.76 -10.21
N PHE A 170 2.98 -2.51 -11.49
CA PHE A 170 2.00 -1.93 -12.39
C PHE A 170 1.53 -2.95 -13.42
N HIS A 171 0.22 -2.97 -13.67
CA HIS A 171 -0.40 -3.73 -14.76
C HIS A 171 -1.13 -2.76 -15.68
N ASP A 172 -0.83 -2.84 -16.97
CA ASP A 172 -1.54 -2.09 -17.99
C ASP A 172 -2.72 -2.91 -18.52
N ALA A 173 -3.93 -2.50 -18.15
CA ALA A 173 -5.16 -3.20 -18.53
C ALA A 173 -5.40 -3.26 -20.06
N ASP A 174 -4.87 -2.30 -20.83
CA ASP A 174 -5.11 -2.24 -22.28
C ASP A 174 -4.18 -3.19 -23.06
N THR A 175 -2.98 -3.45 -22.52
CA THR A 175 -1.95 -4.26 -23.21
C THR A 175 -1.69 -5.59 -22.52
N ASP A 176 -2.27 -5.79 -21.33
CA ASP A 176 -2.01 -6.89 -20.40
C ASP A 176 -0.55 -7.05 -19.97
N LYS A 177 0.26 -5.99 -20.14
CA LYS A 177 1.68 -5.96 -19.75
C LYS A 177 1.87 -5.60 -18.28
N TRP A 178 2.97 -6.09 -17.72
CA TRP A 178 3.33 -5.91 -16.32
C TRP A 178 4.69 -5.25 -16.19
N TYR A 179 4.83 -4.39 -15.20
CA TYR A 179 6.05 -3.63 -14.95
C TYR A 179 6.32 -3.54 -13.45
N MET A 180 7.59 -3.43 -13.09
CA MET A 180 8.02 -2.98 -11.76
C MET A 180 8.74 -1.65 -11.89
N TYR A 181 8.38 -0.71 -11.03
CA TYR A 181 9.08 0.55 -10.82
C TYR A 181 9.64 0.57 -9.42
N TRP A 182 10.84 1.09 -9.20
CA TRP A 182 11.42 1.09 -7.86
C TRP A 182 12.53 2.12 -7.72
N ASN A 183 12.87 2.33 -6.44
CA ASN A 183 14.16 2.66 -5.85
C ASN A 183 13.95 3.73 -4.75
N SER A 184 14.73 3.65 -3.66
CA SER A 184 14.95 4.73 -2.71
C SER A 184 16.45 4.98 -2.62
N SER A 185 16.94 6.12 -3.09
CA SER A 185 18.39 6.38 -3.13
C SER A 185 18.75 7.84 -3.34
N ASN A 186 19.90 8.24 -2.79
CA ASN A 186 20.58 9.50 -3.09
C ASN A 186 21.59 9.40 -4.24
N PHE A 187 21.72 8.22 -4.86
CA PHE A 187 22.68 7.94 -5.93
C PHE A 187 22.01 7.37 -7.18
N TYR A 188 21.17 6.36 -7.00
CA TYR A 188 20.51 5.66 -8.10
C TYR A 188 19.24 6.40 -8.54
N PRO A 189 18.92 6.43 -9.84
CA PRO A 189 17.62 6.91 -10.31
C PRO A 189 16.50 5.95 -9.89
N LEU A 190 15.25 6.34 -10.12
CA LEU A 190 14.19 5.35 -10.26
C LEU A 190 14.45 4.46 -11.47
N PHE A 191 14.06 3.21 -11.37
CA PHE A 191 14.14 2.25 -12.46
C PHE A 191 12.75 1.74 -12.85
N GLY A 192 12.62 1.32 -14.10
CA GLY A 192 11.49 0.54 -14.60
C GLY A 192 11.96 -0.73 -15.31
N ILE A 193 11.20 -1.82 -15.19
CA ILE A 193 11.46 -3.07 -15.91
C ILE A 193 10.15 -3.80 -16.23
N GLU A 194 10.10 -4.50 -17.36
CA GLU A 194 8.97 -5.37 -17.70
C GLU A 194 9.02 -6.68 -16.90
N LEU A 195 7.84 -7.20 -16.55
CA LEU A 195 7.65 -8.47 -15.85
C LEU A 195 6.91 -9.48 -16.73
N ASP A 196 7.38 -10.73 -16.77
CA ASP A 196 6.74 -11.80 -17.54
C ASP A 196 5.66 -12.49 -16.71
N LYS A 197 4.39 -12.20 -17.02
CA LYS A 197 3.25 -12.82 -16.34
C LYS A 197 3.20 -14.35 -16.48
N SER A 198 3.56 -14.89 -17.65
CA SER A 198 3.57 -16.34 -17.93
C SER A 198 4.63 -17.08 -17.09
N ARG A 199 5.69 -16.35 -16.69
CA ARG A 199 6.77 -16.86 -15.85
C ARG A 199 6.69 -16.35 -14.42
N ARG A 200 5.47 -16.06 -13.94
CA ARG A 200 5.19 -15.63 -12.56
C ARG A 200 5.90 -14.32 -12.15
N LEU A 201 5.80 -13.32 -13.02
CA LEU A 201 6.25 -11.94 -12.82
C LEU A 201 7.76 -11.80 -12.57
N ILE A 202 8.57 -12.65 -13.19
CA ILE A 202 10.03 -12.44 -13.20
C ILE A 202 10.42 -11.28 -14.12
N TYR A 203 11.60 -10.70 -13.89
CA TYR A 203 12.17 -9.63 -14.70
C TYR A 203 12.45 -10.03 -16.16
N VAL A 204 12.17 -9.11 -17.09
CA VAL A 204 12.44 -9.25 -18.52
C VAL A 204 13.34 -8.12 -19.00
N GLY A 205 14.44 -8.47 -19.68
CA GLY A 205 15.35 -7.49 -20.25
C GLY A 205 16.29 -6.86 -19.21
N THR A 206 16.50 -5.56 -19.33
CA THR A 206 17.42 -4.79 -18.48
C THR A 206 16.65 -3.66 -17.80
N PRO A 207 16.90 -3.38 -16.51
CA PRO A 207 16.37 -2.20 -15.83
C PRO A 207 16.65 -0.91 -16.62
N VAL A 208 15.62 -0.10 -16.84
CA VAL A 208 15.72 1.19 -17.51
C VAL A 208 15.78 2.28 -16.45
N PRO A 209 16.84 3.10 -16.38
CA PRO A 209 16.87 4.27 -15.50
C PRO A 209 15.88 5.33 -16.00
N LEU A 210 15.13 5.94 -15.08
CA LEU A 210 14.04 6.87 -15.39
C LEU A 210 14.32 8.27 -14.86
N ILE A 211 14.04 8.52 -13.59
CA ILE A 211 14.07 9.85 -12.97
C ILE A 211 15.16 9.89 -11.91
N SER A 212 15.96 10.96 -11.93
CA SER A 212 16.88 11.33 -10.86
C SER A 212 16.46 12.67 -10.26
N LEU A 213 16.88 12.96 -9.03
CA LEU A 213 16.76 14.30 -8.49
C LEU A 213 17.72 15.27 -9.18
N HIS A 214 17.28 16.51 -9.27
CA HIS A 214 18.00 17.70 -9.70
C HIS A 214 17.84 18.81 -8.64
N PRO A 215 18.37 18.64 -7.41
CA PRO A 215 18.15 19.59 -6.31
C PRO A 215 18.76 20.97 -6.56
N ASP A 216 19.67 21.10 -7.52
CA ASP A 216 20.20 22.39 -8.01
C ASP A 216 19.16 23.18 -8.82
N ARG A 217 18.19 22.49 -9.42
CA ARG A 217 17.13 23.06 -10.27
C ARG A 217 15.78 23.09 -9.56
N HIS A 218 15.48 22.03 -8.81
CA HIS A 218 14.22 21.81 -8.12
C HIS A 218 14.44 22.01 -6.63
N GLY A 219 14.17 23.23 -6.14
CA GLY A 219 14.38 23.56 -4.73
C GLY A 219 13.66 22.60 -3.79
N TRP A 220 12.44 22.18 -4.14
CA TRP A 220 11.61 21.27 -3.36
C TRP A 220 12.18 19.85 -3.19
N GLU A 221 13.23 19.49 -3.92
CA GLU A 221 13.90 18.19 -3.73
C GLU A 221 14.96 18.23 -2.61
N ARG A 222 15.29 19.41 -2.06
CA ARG A 222 16.29 19.54 -0.98
C ARG A 222 15.64 19.42 0.40
N PHE A 223 16.43 18.90 1.34
CA PHE A 223 16.05 18.82 2.75
C PHE A 223 15.88 20.18 3.42
N GLY A 224 15.21 20.12 4.56
CA GLY A 224 15.20 21.15 5.59
C GLY A 224 14.18 22.25 5.37
N GLN A 225 14.01 23.08 6.40
CA GLN A 225 13.13 24.24 6.33
C GLN A 225 13.53 25.15 5.16
N ASP A 226 12.55 25.52 4.35
CA ASP A 226 12.71 26.31 3.11
C ASP A 226 13.66 25.68 2.08
N HIS A 227 13.92 24.36 2.16
CA HIS A 227 14.77 23.60 1.26
C HIS A 227 16.23 24.09 1.20
N ARG A 228 16.83 24.39 2.36
CA ARG A 228 18.18 24.99 2.48
C ARG A 228 19.25 24.07 3.04
N GLU A 229 18.92 22.86 3.48
CA GLU A 229 19.95 21.93 3.95
C GLU A 229 20.83 21.45 2.80
N THR A 230 22.11 21.26 3.09
CA THR A 230 23.11 20.79 2.13
C THR A 230 23.24 19.26 2.09
N ARG A 231 22.40 18.54 2.85
CA ARG A 231 22.37 17.07 2.84
C ARG A 231 21.94 16.58 1.47
N VAL A 232 22.65 15.57 0.94
CA VAL A 232 22.30 14.96 -0.36
C VAL A 232 20.91 14.31 -0.23
N PRO A 233 19.91 14.70 -1.05
CA PRO A 233 18.55 14.17 -0.98
C PRO A 233 18.46 12.78 -1.59
N PHE A 234 17.37 12.08 -1.28
CA PHE A 234 17.03 10.78 -1.89
C PHE A 234 15.71 10.86 -2.67
N ILE A 235 15.63 10.17 -3.80
CA ILE A 235 14.37 9.93 -4.51
C ILE A 235 13.78 8.62 -4.03
N GLU A 236 12.47 8.54 -3.83
CA GLU A 236 11.81 7.31 -3.38
C GLU A 236 10.32 7.19 -3.75
N GLY A 237 9.64 6.15 -3.27
CA GLY A 237 8.19 6.01 -3.39
C GLY A 237 7.64 5.98 -4.82
N ALA A 238 8.29 5.22 -5.72
CA ALA A 238 7.85 5.11 -7.11
C ALA A 238 6.41 4.59 -7.22
N TRP A 239 5.56 5.26 -8.00
CA TRP A 239 4.19 4.80 -8.25
C TRP A 239 3.69 5.16 -9.65
N MET A 240 3.32 4.15 -10.44
CA MET A 240 2.79 4.33 -11.78
C MET A 240 1.26 4.30 -11.78
N THR A 241 0.65 5.33 -12.39
CA THR A 241 -0.79 5.40 -12.65
C THR A 241 -1.05 5.65 -14.13
N LYS A 242 -1.98 4.88 -14.71
CA LYS A 242 -2.54 5.16 -16.03
C LYS A 242 -3.91 5.82 -15.88
N HIS A 243 -4.09 6.98 -16.48
CA HIS A 243 -5.34 7.71 -16.46
C HIS A 243 -5.59 8.38 -17.82
N ALA A 244 -6.75 8.13 -18.43
CA ALA A 244 -7.16 8.71 -19.72
C ALA A 244 -6.08 8.59 -20.82
N GLY A 245 -5.47 7.42 -20.95
CA GLY A 245 -4.43 7.13 -21.95
C GLY A 245 -3.05 7.73 -21.66
N LYS A 246 -2.86 8.38 -20.50
CA LYS A 246 -1.58 8.94 -20.07
C LYS A 246 -1.02 8.17 -18.87
N TYR A 247 0.30 8.08 -18.81
CA TYR A 247 1.05 7.45 -17.73
C TYR A 247 1.67 8.52 -16.84
N TYR A 248 1.49 8.38 -15.54
CA TYR A 248 1.97 9.29 -14.50
C TYR A 248 2.86 8.48 -13.57
N LEU A 249 4.18 8.67 -13.69
CA LEU A 249 5.14 8.16 -12.72
C LEU A 249 5.31 9.20 -11.62
N GLN A 250 4.90 8.85 -10.41
CA GLN A 250 5.05 9.68 -9.22
C GLN A 250 6.23 9.18 -8.39
N TYR A 251 6.81 10.08 -7.60
CA TYR A 251 7.89 9.82 -6.68
C TYR A 251 7.85 10.84 -5.54
N ALA A 252 8.49 10.51 -4.43
CA ALA A 252 8.71 11.38 -3.29
C ALA A 252 10.17 11.85 -3.25
N ALA A 253 10.36 13.04 -2.67
CA ALA A 253 11.66 13.61 -2.32
C ALA A 253 11.55 14.28 -0.95
N PRO A 254 12.64 14.63 -0.26
CA PRO A 254 12.56 15.13 1.10
C PRO A 254 11.71 16.37 1.38
N GLY A 255 11.48 17.23 0.38
CA GLY A 255 10.56 18.37 0.52
C GLY A 255 9.08 18.01 0.32
N THR A 256 8.76 16.72 0.16
CA THR A 256 7.38 16.21 -0.02
C THR A 256 6.86 15.38 1.16
N GLU A 257 7.70 15.13 2.18
CA GLU A 257 7.36 14.43 3.43
C GLU A 257 6.68 15.35 4.47
#